data_AF-A0A917EAC5-F1
#
_entry.id   AF-A0A917EAC5-F1
#
_cell.length_a   1.000
_cell.length_b   1.000
_cell.length_c   1.000
_cell.angle_alpha   90.00
_cell.angle_beta   90.00
_cell.angle_gamma   90.00
#
_symmetry.space_group_name_H-M   'P 1'
#
loop_
_entity.id
_entity.type
_entity.pdbx_description
1 polymer ?
#
loop_
_entity_poly.entity_id
_entity_poly.type
_entity_poly.pdbx_seq_one_letter_code
_entity_poly.pdbx_strand_id
1 'polypeptide(L)'
;MASPAKLPPPQPRRDLLTARFAAARSRFAAAGLTTHAPDVAALNAHDRDAYGRSYFRMAVACPFLDDENCTIHPDRPLACREYLVTSPAIFCSDPAENTIRDVPLAGHASAALTRRGKQLEGHGTVLLINALAWAAEHPAPTPEYPGIELALSTIAQLPGAPDAA
;
A
#
# COMPACT_ATOMS: atom_id res chain seq x y z
N MET A 1 8.79 -14.20 -22.35
CA MET A 1 8.17 -13.12 -23.16
C MET A 1 8.16 -11.88 -22.29
N ALA A 2 8.94 -10.86 -22.63
CA ALA A 2 8.90 -9.60 -21.90
C ALA A 2 7.48 -9.03 -22.01
N SER A 3 6.87 -8.68 -20.87
CA SER A 3 5.61 -7.94 -20.85
C SER A 3 5.79 -6.67 -21.69
N PRO A 4 4.87 -6.31 -22.60
CA PRO A 4 5.02 -5.08 -23.36
C PRO A 4 5.15 -3.93 -22.37
N ALA A 5 6.26 -3.19 -22.45
CA ALA A 5 6.51 -2.05 -21.58
C ALA A 5 5.30 -1.12 -21.70
N LYS A 6 4.52 -1.01 -20.60
CA LYS A 6 3.36 -0.13 -20.53
C LYS A 6 3.89 1.28 -20.75
N LEU A 7 3.47 1.94 -21.84
CA LEU A 7 3.92 3.30 -22.12
C LEU A 7 3.60 4.20 -20.91
N PRO A 8 4.52 5.11 -20.54
CA PRO A 8 4.25 6.04 -19.46
C PRO A 8 3.05 6.92 -19.83
N PRO A 9 2.27 7.36 -18.83
CA PRO A 9 1.14 8.25 -19.09
C PRO A 9 1.62 9.59 -19.68
N PRO A 10 0.75 10.32 -20.41
CA PRO A 10 1.08 11.62 -20.99
C PRO A 10 1.61 12.63 -19.96
N GLN A 11 2.45 13.58 -20.39
CA GLN A 11 3.08 14.56 -19.49
C GLN A 11 2.08 15.29 -18.57
N PRO A 12 0.91 15.80 -19.05
CA PRO A 12 -0.03 16.47 -18.17
C PRO A 12 -0.54 15.57 -17.03
N ARG A 13 -0.71 14.26 -17.30
CA ARG A 13 -1.12 13.30 -16.28
C ARG A 13 0.01 13.05 -15.27
N ARG A 14 1.27 13.02 -15.73
CA ARG A 14 2.44 12.91 -14.83
C ARG A 14 2.54 14.11 -13.89
N ASP A 15 2.39 15.32 -14.42
CA ASP A 15 2.46 16.55 -13.63
C ASP A 15 1.36 16.61 -12.57
N LEU A 16 0.13 16.26 -12.96
CA LEU A 16 -1.00 16.17 -12.04
C LEU A 16 -0.74 15.16 -10.91
N LEU A 17 -0.24 13.97 -11.24
CA LEU A 17 0.08 12.96 -10.23
C LEU A 17 1.19 13.47 -9.30
N THR A 18 2.30 13.98 -9.83
CA THR A 18 3.39 14.55 -9.03
C THR A 18 2.90 15.62 -8.07
N ALA A 19 2.04 16.54 -8.53
CA ALA A 19 1.45 17.57 -7.69
C ALA A 19 0.55 16.98 -6.57
N ARG A 20 -0.27 15.97 -6.87
CA ARG A 20 -1.12 15.30 -5.87
C ARG A 20 -0.31 14.56 -4.81
N PHE A 21 0.76 13.87 -5.19
CA PHE A 21 1.69 13.23 -4.25
C PHE A 21 2.38 14.26 -3.35
N ALA A 22 2.86 15.37 -3.92
CA ALA A 22 3.48 16.45 -3.15
C ALA A 22 2.49 17.06 -2.14
N ALA A 23 1.27 17.37 -2.58
CA ALA A 23 0.23 17.92 -1.72
C ALA A 23 -0.13 16.95 -0.56
N ALA A 24 -0.23 15.65 -0.84
CA ALA A 24 -0.49 14.64 0.19
C ALA A 24 0.65 14.61 1.23
N ARG A 25 1.92 14.61 0.80
CA ARG A 25 3.08 14.66 1.69
C ARG A 25 3.10 15.93 2.55
N SER A 26 2.76 17.09 1.98
CA SER A 26 2.66 18.35 2.72
C SER A 26 1.59 18.29 3.82
N ARG A 27 0.45 17.64 3.58
CA ARG A 27 -0.59 17.45 4.60
C ARG A 27 -0.12 16.57 5.77
N PHE A 28 0.60 15.48 5.47
CA PHE A 28 1.18 14.64 6.52
C PHE A 28 2.22 15.40 7.36
N ALA A 29 3.10 16.16 6.70
CA ALA A 29 4.09 16.98 7.38
C ALA A 29 3.45 18.03 8.30
N ALA A 30 2.40 18.72 7.82
CA ALA A 30 1.65 19.69 8.61
C ALA A 30 0.92 19.06 9.82
N ALA A 31 0.51 17.80 9.70
CA ALA A 31 -0.11 17.04 10.78
C ALA A 31 0.89 16.41 11.76
N GLY A 32 2.20 16.55 11.53
CA GLY A 32 3.25 15.93 12.34
C GLY A 32 3.27 14.39 12.26
N LEU A 33 2.64 13.80 11.24
CA LEU A 33 2.62 12.35 11.07
C LEU A 33 3.84 11.89 10.29
N THR A 34 4.58 10.93 10.86
CA THR A 34 5.70 10.31 10.14
C THR A 34 5.20 9.66 8.85
N THR A 35 6.00 9.82 7.80
CA THR A 35 5.81 9.10 6.53
C THR A 35 6.94 8.11 6.27
N HIS A 36 7.91 8.03 7.19
CA HIS A 36 9.04 7.14 7.10
C HIS A 36 8.58 5.70 7.34
N ALA A 37 8.73 4.84 6.34
CA ALA A 37 8.15 3.50 6.38
C ALA A 37 8.71 2.61 7.52
N PRO A 38 10.01 2.67 7.87
CA PRO A 38 10.52 1.97 9.05
C PRO A 38 9.82 2.36 10.35
N ASP A 39 9.51 3.65 10.56
CA ASP A 39 8.84 4.13 11.77
C ASP A 39 7.44 3.52 11.86
N VAL A 40 6.69 3.56 10.75
CA VAL A 40 5.33 3.00 10.67
C VAL A 40 5.35 1.47 10.84
N ALA A 41 6.35 0.79 10.27
CA ALA A 41 6.49 -0.65 10.40
C ALA A 41 6.84 -1.10 11.83
N ALA A 42 7.50 -0.23 12.62
CA ALA A 42 7.87 -0.50 14.00
C ALA A 42 6.74 -0.28 15.01
N LEU A 43 5.63 0.35 14.62
CA LEU A 43 4.48 0.59 15.51
C LEU A 43 3.88 -0.74 16.00
N ASN A 44 3.66 -0.81 17.31
CA ASN A 44 2.85 -1.87 17.92
C ASN A 44 1.37 -1.72 17.49
N ALA A 45 0.53 -2.69 17.88
CA ALA A 45 -0.88 -2.69 17.46
C ALA A 45 -1.64 -1.42 17.89
N HIS A 46 -1.44 -0.95 19.13
CA HIS A 46 -2.13 0.22 19.66
C HIS A 46 -1.70 1.51 18.94
N ASP A 47 -0.40 1.72 18.78
CA ASP A 47 0.13 2.92 18.12
C ASP A 47 -0.18 2.93 16.63
N ARG A 48 -0.22 1.75 15.98
CA ARG A 48 -0.62 1.60 14.57
C ARG A 48 -2.08 1.97 14.36
N ASP A 49 -2.94 1.56 15.27
CA ASP A 49 -4.36 1.89 15.26
C ASP A 49 -4.58 3.39 15.51
N ALA A 50 -3.87 3.99 16.47
CA ALA A 50 -3.86 5.44 16.69
C ALA A 50 -3.35 6.21 15.46
N TYR A 51 -2.26 5.74 14.84
CA TYR A 51 -1.72 6.30 13.60
C TYR A 51 -2.75 6.22 12.46
N GLY A 52 -3.39 5.06 12.28
CA GLY A 52 -4.42 4.83 11.28
C GLY A 52 -5.62 5.78 11.44
N ARG A 53 -6.10 5.99 12.67
CA ARG A 53 -7.17 6.97 12.95
C ARG A 53 -6.75 8.40 12.62
N SER A 54 -5.55 8.80 13.02
CA SER A 54 -5.04 10.13 12.71
C SER A 54 -4.88 10.34 11.21
N TYR A 55 -4.38 9.32 10.50
CA TYR A 55 -4.32 9.31 9.05
C TYR A 55 -5.70 9.47 8.41
N PHE A 56 -6.67 8.67 8.86
CA PHE A 56 -8.01 8.67 8.31
C PHE A 56 -8.70 10.03 8.45
N ARG A 57 -8.61 10.65 9.64
CA ARG A 57 -9.21 11.98 9.92
C ARG A 57 -8.65 13.11 9.07
N MET A 58 -7.45 12.97 8.50
CA MET A 58 -6.91 13.99 7.60
C MET A 58 -7.66 14.09 6.26
N ALA A 59 -8.45 13.08 5.91
CA ALA A 59 -9.19 12.97 4.66
C ALA A 59 -8.30 13.25 3.42
N VAL A 60 -7.07 12.73 3.43
CA VAL A 60 -6.14 12.86 2.30
C VAL A 60 -6.56 11.90 1.19
N ALA A 61 -7.09 12.44 0.10
CA ALA A 61 -7.46 11.65 -1.07
C ALA A 61 -6.24 10.90 -1.66
N CYS A 62 -6.45 9.67 -2.13
CA CYS A 62 -5.42 8.92 -2.84
C CYS A 62 -5.03 9.67 -4.13
N PRO A 63 -3.73 9.87 -4.42
CA PRO A 63 -3.29 10.62 -5.61
C PRO A 63 -3.80 10.06 -6.95
N PHE A 64 -4.12 8.76 -6.97
CA PHE A 64 -4.61 8.06 -8.16
C PHE A 64 -6.13 8.12 -8.36
N LEU A 65 -6.89 8.71 -7.44
CA LEU A 65 -8.34 8.87 -7.61
C LEU A 65 -8.65 9.92 -8.67
N ASP A 66 -9.64 9.62 -9.52
CA ASP A 66 -10.18 10.54 -10.50
C ASP A 66 -11.69 10.33 -10.53
N ASP A 67 -12.45 11.36 -10.14
CA ASP A 67 -13.90 11.26 -9.92
C ASP A 67 -14.28 10.04 -9.05
N GLU A 68 -13.64 9.93 -7.88
CA GLU A 68 -13.77 8.78 -6.94
C GLU A 68 -13.45 7.39 -7.54
N ASN A 69 -12.86 7.33 -8.73
CA ASN A 69 -12.44 6.08 -9.37
C ASN A 69 -10.91 5.91 -9.30
N CYS A 70 -10.47 4.69 -9.00
CA CYS A 70 -9.05 4.36 -8.96
C CYS A 70 -8.49 4.20 -10.39
N THR A 71 -7.69 5.15 -10.85
CA THR A 71 -7.09 5.11 -12.20
C THR A 71 -6.05 4.01 -12.41
N ILE A 72 -5.59 3.40 -11.31
CA ILE A 72 -4.69 2.24 -11.32
C ILE A 72 -5.41 0.96 -10.86
N HIS A 73 -6.73 0.85 -11.03
CA HIS A 73 -7.49 -0.31 -10.55
C HIS A 73 -6.87 -1.69 -10.93
N PRO A 74 -6.37 -1.92 -12.17
CA PRO A 74 -5.69 -3.16 -12.53
C PRO A 74 -4.37 -3.40 -11.76
N ASP A 75 -3.70 -2.32 -11.36
CA ASP A 75 -2.38 -2.32 -10.72
C ASP A 75 -2.46 -1.96 -9.22
N ARG A 76 -3.67 -1.91 -8.64
CA ARG A 76 -3.89 -1.41 -7.28
C ARG A 76 -3.11 -2.26 -6.25
N PRO A 77 -2.53 -1.62 -5.21
CA PRO A 77 -1.78 -2.33 -4.17
C PRO A 77 -2.60 -3.47 -3.54
N LEU A 78 -1.94 -4.56 -3.15
CA LEU A 78 -2.62 -5.71 -2.53
C LEU A 78 -3.39 -5.31 -1.27
N ALA A 79 -2.87 -4.39 -0.46
CA ALA A 79 -3.58 -3.90 0.73
C ALA A 79 -4.96 -3.31 0.37
N CYS A 80 -5.09 -2.62 -0.77
CA CYS A 80 -6.37 -2.11 -1.27
C CYS A 80 -7.30 -3.21 -1.83
N ARG A 81 -6.76 -4.39 -2.16
CA ARG A 81 -7.54 -5.57 -2.60
C ARG A 81 -8.04 -6.40 -1.43
N GLU A 82 -7.37 -6.27 -0.28
CA GLU A 82 -7.64 -7.03 0.94
C GLU A 82 -8.52 -6.25 1.93
N TYR A 83 -8.79 -4.97 1.67
CA TYR A 83 -9.75 -4.19 2.45
C TYR A 83 -11.16 -4.36 1.89
N LEU A 84 -11.91 -5.33 2.42
CA LEU A 84 -13.25 -5.71 1.98
C LEU A 84 -14.23 -5.57 3.14
N VAL A 85 -15.34 -4.86 2.93
CA VAL A 85 -16.34 -4.57 3.96
C VAL A 85 -17.76 -4.95 3.51
N THR A 86 -18.60 -5.29 4.47
CA THR A 86 -20.04 -5.60 4.28
C THR A 86 -20.96 -4.63 5.02
N SER A 87 -20.40 -3.69 5.78
CA SER A 87 -21.12 -2.57 6.36
C SER A 87 -21.59 -1.58 5.28
N PRO A 88 -22.66 -0.80 5.53
CA PRO A 88 -23.04 0.31 4.65
C PRO A 88 -21.87 1.24 4.36
N ALA A 89 -21.74 1.68 3.10
CA ALA A 89 -20.61 2.50 2.65
C ALA A 89 -20.47 3.82 3.44
N ILE A 90 -21.58 4.36 3.96
CA ILE A 90 -21.56 5.58 4.80
C ILE A 90 -20.74 5.42 6.07
N PHE A 91 -20.54 4.20 6.58
CA PHE A 91 -19.70 3.99 7.76
C PHE A 91 -18.21 4.20 7.45
N CYS A 92 -17.81 4.03 6.19
CA CYS A 92 -16.43 4.25 5.76
C CYS A 92 -16.02 5.72 5.78
N SER A 93 -16.94 6.68 5.97
CA SER A 93 -16.58 8.10 6.11
C SER A 93 -16.03 8.44 7.50
N ASP A 94 -16.31 7.60 8.49
CA ASP A 94 -15.73 7.67 9.84
C ASP A 94 -15.67 6.27 10.47
N PRO A 95 -14.62 5.48 10.19
CA PRO A 95 -14.45 4.14 10.70
C PRO A 95 -14.04 4.11 12.17
N ALA A 96 -13.75 5.26 12.80
CA ALA A 96 -13.45 5.31 14.23
C ALA A 96 -14.74 5.29 15.07
N GLU A 97 -15.82 5.93 14.58
CA GLU A 97 -17.12 6.02 15.25
C GLU A 97 -18.10 4.93 14.80
N ASN A 98 -17.96 4.44 13.56
CA ASN A 98 -18.87 3.42 13.02
C ASN A 98 -18.27 2.01 13.09
N THR A 99 -19.12 1.01 13.36
CA THR A 99 -18.70 -0.40 13.29
C THR A 99 -18.57 -0.84 11.84
N ILE A 100 -17.36 -0.71 11.29
CA ILE A 100 -16.99 -1.35 10.02
C ILE A 100 -17.02 -2.87 10.20
N ARG A 101 -17.63 -3.57 9.23
CA ARG A 101 -17.67 -5.03 9.23
C ARG A 101 -16.82 -5.57 8.09
N ASP A 102 -15.59 -5.91 8.41
CA ASP A 102 -14.64 -6.50 7.47
C ASP A 102 -15.03 -7.93 7.08
N VAL A 103 -14.70 -8.32 5.84
CA VAL A 103 -14.76 -9.71 5.40
C VAL A 103 -13.47 -10.40 5.87
N PRO A 104 -13.57 -11.48 6.69
CA PRO A 104 -12.39 -12.19 7.14
C PRO A 104 -11.69 -12.85 5.94
N LEU A 105 -10.37 -12.66 5.86
CA LEU A 105 -9.52 -13.31 4.87
C LEU A 105 -8.76 -14.46 5.53
N ALA A 106 -8.59 -15.57 4.81
CA ALA A 106 -7.79 -16.71 5.28
C ALA A 106 -6.30 -16.34 5.48
N GLY A 107 -5.83 -15.29 4.80
CA GLY A 107 -4.51 -14.72 4.97
C GLY A 107 -4.37 -13.40 4.20
N HIS A 108 -3.36 -12.62 4.56
CA HIS A 108 -3.03 -11.35 3.91
C HIS A 108 -1.78 -11.51 3.04
N ALA A 109 -1.98 -11.64 1.74
CA ALA A 109 -0.90 -11.70 0.75
C ALA A 109 -0.07 -10.42 0.73
N SER A 110 -0.67 -9.26 1.01
CA SER A 110 0.06 -8.00 1.19
C SER A 110 1.12 -8.12 2.30
N ALA A 111 0.75 -8.69 3.45
CA ALA A 111 1.66 -8.87 4.57
C ALA A 111 2.77 -9.89 4.26
N ALA A 112 2.43 -10.97 3.54
CA ALA A 112 3.41 -11.97 3.10
C ALA A 112 4.43 -11.36 2.11
N LEU A 113 3.99 -10.61 1.11
CA LEU A 113 4.88 -9.91 0.18
C LEU A 113 5.72 -8.85 0.86
N THR A 114 5.15 -8.07 1.80
CA THR A 114 5.92 -7.10 2.59
C THR A 114 7.04 -7.79 3.38
N ARG A 115 6.77 -8.92 4.03
CA ARG A 115 7.82 -9.69 4.72
C ARG A 115 8.88 -10.19 3.74
N ARG A 116 8.47 -10.72 2.59
CA ARG A 116 9.39 -11.26 1.59
C ARG A 116 10.28 -10.18 0.98
N GLY A 117 9.70 -9.03 0.61
CA GLY A 117 10.44 -7.87 0.14
C GLY A 117 11.49 -7.42 1.16
N LYS A 118 11.14 -7.37 2.46
CA LYS A 118 12.11 -7.05 3.51
C LYS A 118 13.26 -8.06 3.59
N GLN A 119 13.00 -9.35 3.41
CA GLN A 119 14.03 -10.40 3.44
C GLN A 119 14.95 -10.36 2.21
N LEU A 120 14.39 -10.03 1.04
CA LEU A 120 15.11 -10.04 -0.24
C LEU A 120 15.87 -8.74 -0.50
N GLU A 121 15.23 -7.62 -0.22
CA GLU A 121 15.63 -6.28 -0.68
C GLU A 121 15.91 -5.33 0.50
N GLY A 122 15.74 -5.79 1.74
CA GLY A 122 15.95 -4.97 2.95
C GLY A 122 14.81 -4.00 3.26
N HIS A 123 13.83 -3.87 2.36
CA HIS A 123 12.64 -3.04 2.53
C HIS A 123 11.36 -3.78 2.14
N GLY A 124 10.28 -3.60 2.92
CA GLY A 124 9.01 -4.31 2.70
C GLY A 124 7.77 -3.42 2.65
N THR A 125 7.91 -2.16 3.05
CA THR A 125 6.81 -1.23 3.20
C THR A 125 7.22 0.11 2.62
N VAL A 126 6.35 0.69 1.80
CA VAL A 126 6.44 2.08 1.35
C VAL A 126 5.05 2.67 1.48
N LEU A 127 4.92 3.81 2.17
CA LEU A 127 3.64 4.52 2.20
C LEU A 127 3.36 5.04 0.80
N LEU A 128 2.12 4.88 0.32
CA LEU A 128 1.77 5.21 -1.06
C LEU A 128 2.16 6.65 -1.43
N ILE A 129 1.97 7.61 -0.52
CA ILE A 129 2.31 9.02 -0.73
C ILE A 129 3.82 9.27 -0.96
N ASN A 130 4.68 8.33 -0.58
CA ASN A 130 6.12 8.38 -0.78
C ASN A 130 6.59 7.59 -1.99
N ALA A 131 5.69 6.89 -2.72
CA ALA A 131 6.09 5.97 -3.78
C ALA A 131 6.93 6.62 -4.89
N LEU A 132 6.59 7.85 -5.32
CA LEU A 132 7.38 8.56 -6.35
C LEU A 132 8.77 8.97 -5.86
N ALA A 133 8.87 9.44 -4.61
CA ALA A 133 10.16 9.82 -4.02
C ALA A 133 11.04 8.58 -3.82
N TRP A 134 10.45 7.51 -3.28
CA TRP A 134 11.11 6.23 -3.10
C TRP A 134 11.63 5.67 -4.42
N ALA A 135 10.81 5.69 -5.49
CA ALA A 135 11.23 5.22 -6.81
C ALA A 135 12.38 6.05 -7.41
N ALA A 136 12.42 7.36 -7.17
CA ALA A 136 13.52 8.22 -7.62
C ALA A 136 14.84 7.92 -6.89
N GLU A 137 14.77 7.53 -5.61
CA GLU A 137 15.93 7.15 -4.79
C GLU A 137 16.42 5.72 -5.05
N HIS A 138 15.60 4.87 -5.68
CA HIS A 138 15.90 3.47 -5.97
C HIS A 138 15.82 3.16 -7.48
N PRO A 139 16.70 3.76 -8.32
CA PRO A 139 16.67 3.61 -9.77
C PRO A 139 17.25 2.28 -10.29
N ALA A 140 17.80 1.44 -9.41
CA ALA A 140 18.41 0.17 -9.78
C ALA A 140 17.36 -0.79 -10.38
N PRO A 141 17.74 -1.65 -11.35
CA PRO A 141 16.83 -2.65 -11.86
C PRO A 141 16.32 -3.50 -10.71
N THR A 142 15.00 -3.69 -10.64
CA THR A 142 14.37 -4.56 -9.65
C THR A 142 15.01 -5.95 -9.78
N PRO A 143 15.53 -6.53 -8.69
CA PRO A 143 16.10 -7.87 -8.74
C PRO A 143 15.09 -8.86 -9.33
N GLU A 144 15.52 -9.66 -10.30
CA GLU A 144 14.68 -10.67 -10.90
C GLU A 144 14.80 -11.99 -10.13
N TYR A 145 13.66 -12.60 -9.84
CA TYR A 145 13.57 -13.90 -9.17
C TYR A 145 12.79 -14.88 -10.05
N PRO A 146 13.10 -16.19 -10.00
CA PRO A 146 12.26 -17.19 -10.65
C PRO A 146 10.82 -17.09 -10.15
N GLY A 147 9.87 -16.83 -11.06
CA GLY A 147 8.49 -16.50 -10.67
C GLY A 147 7.81 -17.56 -9.81
N ILE A 148 8.09 -18.84 -10.08
CA ILE A 148 7.57 -19.96 -9.28
C ILE A 148 8.15 -19.97 -7.86
N GLU A 149 9.45 -19.68 -7.71
CA GLU A 149 10.10 -19.65 -6.41
C GLU A 149 9.59 -18.47 -5.57
N LEU A 150 9.45 -17.29 -6.19
CA LEU A 150 8.88 -16.12 -5.54
C LEU A 150 7.42 -16.37 -5.10
N ALA A 151 6.60 -17.00 -5.97
CA ALA A 151 5.22 -17.34 -5.65
C ALA A 151 5.13 -18.34 -4.50
N LEU A 152 5.82 -19.49 -4.58
CA LEU A 152 5.76 -20.52 -3.55
C LEU A 152 6.32 -20.03 -2.21
N SER A 153 7.46 -19.33 -2.23
CA SER A 153 8.06 -18.79 -1.00
C SER A 153 7.20 -17.70 -0.36
N THR A 154 6.44 -16.92 -1.15
CA THR A 154 5.47 -15.95 -0.61
C THR A 154 4.24 -16.65 -0.03
N ILE A 155 3.70 -17.67 -0.71
CA ILE A 155 2.53 -18.43 -0.24
C ILE A 155 2.85 -19.13 1.08
N ALA A 156 4.05 -19.69 1.23
CA ALA A 156 4.51 -20.30 2.47
C ALA A 156 4.56 -19.32 3.67
N GLN A 157 4.55 -18.00 3.42
CA GLN A 157 4.48 -16.98 4.47
C GLN A 157 3.05 -16.63 4.88
N LEU A 158 2.01 -17.16 4.23
CA LEU A 158 0.63 -16.89 4.60
C LEU A 158 0.29 -17.61 5.93
N PRO A 159 -0.50 -16.99 6.83
CA PRO A 159 -0.98 -17.67 8.03
C PRO A 159 -1.74 -18.94 7.64
N GLY A 160 -1.43 -20.07 8.28
CA GLY A 160 -2.09 -21.36 7.99
C GLY A 160 -1.54 -22.11 6.77
N ALA A 161 -0.40 -21.70 6.19
CA ALA A 161 0.35 -22.59 5.29
C ALA A 161 0.70 -23.88 6.06
N PRO A 162 0.50 -25.07 5.46
CA PRO A 162 0.92 -26.31 6.11
C PRO A 162 2.42 -26.23 6.36
N ASP A 163 2.85 -26.59 7.58
CA ASP A 163 4.26 -26.81 7.86
C ASP A 163 4.79 -27.74 6.76
N ALA A 164 5.84 -27.32 6.07
CA ALA A 164 6.47 -28.12 5.05
C ALA A 164 6.96 -29.42 5.70
N ALA A 165 6.23 -30.51 5.47
CA ALA A 165 6.60 -31.87 5.83
C ALA A 165 7.64 -32.43 4.85
#